data_AF-A0A937UJH3-F1
#
_entry.id   AF-A0A937UJH3-F1
#
_cell.length_a   1.000
_cell.length_b   1.000
_cell.length_c   1.000
_cell.angle_alpha   90.00
_cell.angle_beta   90.00
_cell.angle_gamma   90.00
#
_symmetry.space_group_name_H-M   'P 1'
#
loop_
_entity.id
_entity.type
_entity.pdbx_description
1 polymer ?
#
loop_
_entity_poly.entity_id
_entity_poly.type
_entity_poly.pdbx_seq_one_letter_code
_entity_poly.pdbx_strand_id
1 'polypeptide(L)'
;MATRDPEINMKDSSHHKTAYRRHVPVYDFLEDHDLDTEWGLGECLDNLMFSIEEGYFLRWEAVVREEEGLPLTRKQQESLDDLESFSDDEDESIHYIGDSPRPSEPWYETVKRVVPKLVLNPFKTYEIYNEIYHEEWPRIAECLQEHAQDLSLPEGITSPIDVIPPQIRHRLWLQYCFDVLSGLGQEEELTLADEDQKSWRIEAFVNALKECKDSVQYFDLNLEKLFKLMRLPPKDEEILRECMLLELGMESPSEKLHNVL
;
A
#
# COMPACT_ATOMS: atom_id res chain seq x y z
N MET A 1 -62.27 50.56 24.21
CA MET A 1 -62.31 49.35 23.36
C MET A 1 -61.68 49.73 22.03
N ALA A 2 -60.42 49.41 21.67
CA ALA A 2 -59.51 48.35 22.14
C ALA A 2 -60.13 46.94 21.99
N THR A 3 -59.55 45.92 21.35
CA THR A 3 -58.28 45.72 20.56
C THR A 3 -58.61 44.74 19.38
N ARG A 4 -57.73 44.19 18.52
CA ARG A 4 -56.25 44.17 18.33
C ARG A 4 -55.95 43.83 16.84
N ASP A 5 -54.85 44.29 16.26
CA ASP A 5 -54.24 43.66 15.07
C ASP A 5 -53.52 42.33 15.44
N PRO A 6 -53.53 41.30 14.59
CA PRO A 6 -52.50 40.27 14.53
C PRO A 6 -51.56 40.56 13.34
N GLU A 7 -50.34 41.00 13.61
CA GLU A 7 -49.15 40.14 13.75
C GLU A 7 -48.61 39.57 12.43
N ILE A 8 -47.45 40.11 12.05
CA ILE A 8 -46.54 39.62 11.02
C ILE A 8 -46.12 38.19 11.37
N ASN A 9 -46.21 37.26 10.41
CA ASN A 9 -45.46 36.00 10.49
C ASN A 9 -44.42 35.94 9.36
N MET A 10 -43.23 36.47 9.66
CA MET A 10 -42.02 36.14 8.90
C MET A 10 -41.66 34.69 9.20
N LYS A 11 -41.92 33.78 8.25
CA LYS A 11 -41.14 32.55 8.03
C LYS A 11 -41.69 31.79 6.83
N ASP A 12 -41.15 32.12 5.65
CA ASP A 12 -41.01 31.13 4.59
C ASP A 12 -39.78 31.47 3.72
N SER A 13 -38.63 31.54 4.37
CA SER A 13 -37.33 31.49 3.71
C SER A 13 -37.00 30.03 3.33
N SER A 14 -37.96 29.34 2.70
CA SER A 14 -37.73 28.09 2.01
C SER A 14 -37.06 28.37 0.66
N HIS A 15 -35.88 29.00 0.72
CA HIS A 15 -34.94 28.98 -0.39
C HIS A 15 -34.62 27.51 -0.65
N HIS A 16 -35.29 26.98 -1.66
CA HIS A 16 -34.96 25.70 -2.23
C HIS A 16 -33.47 25.73 -2.54
N LYS A 17 -32.69 24.88 -1.87
CA LYS A 17 -31.39 24.43 -2.37
C LYS A 17 -31.64 23.61 -3.64
N THR A 18 -32.13 24.26 -4.71
CA THR A 18 -32.07 23.75 -6.07
C THR A 18 -30.60 23.75 -6.44
N ALA A 19 -29.96 22.62 -6.13
CA ALA A 19 -28.56 22.41 -6.36
C ALA A 19 -28.25 22.61 -7.85
N TYR A 20 -27.68 23.76 -8.18
CA TYR A 20 -26.61 23.76 -9.15
C TYR A 20 -25.58 22.77 -8.62
N ARG A 21 -25.51 21.58 -9.21
CA ARG A 21 -24.32 20.74 -9.12
C ARG A 21 -23.19 21.54 -9.78
N ARG A 22 -22.54 22.41 -8.99
CA ARG A 22 -21.27 23.02 -9.37
C ARG A 22 -20.35 21.85 -9.70
N HIS A 23 -19.68 21.93 -10.84
CA HIS A 23 -18.81 20.86 -11.30
C HIS A 23 -17.52 20.92 -10.47
N VAL A 24 -17.50 20.24 -9.33
CA VAL A 24 -16.28 20.06 -8.54
C VAL A 24 -15.24 19.39 -9.45
N PRO A 25 -14.04 19.96 -9.62
CA PRO A 25 -12.97 19.32 -10.37
C PRO A 25 -12.57 18.00 -9.73
N VAL A 26 -12.32 16.98 -10.56
CA VAL A 26 -11.74 15.70 -10.14
C VAL A 26 -10.52 15.37 -10.97
N TYR A 27 -9.58 14.63 -10.39
CA TYR A 27 -8.35 14.14 -11.01
C TYR A 27 -8.23 12.63 -10.83
N ASP A 28 -7.84 11.91 -11.88
CA ASP A 28 -7.48 10.49 -11.76
C ASP A 28 -6.03 10.41 -11.27
N PHE A 29 -5.85 9.82 -10.09
CA PHE A 29 -4.55 9.70 -9.42
C PHE A 29 -3.48 9.00 -10.29
N LEU A 30 -3.91 8.23 -11.30
CA LEU A 30 -3.03 7.48 -12.20
C LEU A 30 -2.83 8.14 -13.58
N GLU A 31 -3.45 9.29 -13.87
CA GLU A 31 -3.49 9.88 -15.23
C GLU A 31 -2.09 10.15 -15.80
N ASP A 32 -1.18 10.65 -14.98
CA ASP A 32 0.19 11.03 -15.38
C ASP A 32 1.23 9.88 -15.18
N HIS A 33 0.81 8.68 -14.76
CA HIS A 33 1.73 7.60 -14.35
C HIS A 33 1.67 6.35 -15.25
N ASP A 34 2.74 6.09 -16.02
CA ASP A 34 2.89 4.83 -16.76
C ASP A 34 3.36 3.69 -15.84
N LEU A 35 2.39 2.97 -15.27
CA LEU A 35 2.57 1.81 -14.37
C LEU A 35 3.17 0.56 -15.04
N ASP A 36 3.48 0.59 -16.34
CA ASP A 36 4.26 -0.46 -17.02
C ASP A 36 5.76 -0.10 -17.13
N THR A 37 6.16 1.07 -16.63
CA THR A 37 7.57 1.48 -16.47
C THR A 37 7.99 1.51 -15.00
N GLU A 38 9.24 1.19 -14.69
CA GLU A 38 9.76 1.24 -13.32
C GLU A 38 9.69 2.65 -12.73
N TRP A 39 10.02 3.67 -13.54
CA TRP A 39 9.99 5.08 -13.11
C TRP A 39 8.55 5.56 -12.83
N GLY A 40 7.60 5.31 -13.74
CA GLY A 40 6.20 5.69 -13.53
C GLY A 40 5.53 4.92 -12.39
N LEU A 41 5.94 3.66 -12.16
CA LEU A 41 5.51 2.87 -11.00
C LEU A 41 6.08 3.43 -9.68
N GLY A 42 7.37 3.79 -9.66
CA GLY A 42 8.04 4.38 -8.50
C GLY A 42 7.44 5.75 -8.12
N GLU A 43 7.32 6.68 -9.08
CA GLU A 43 6.72 8.00 -8.81
C GLU A 43 5.27 7.88 -8.34
N CYS A 44 4.49 6.95 -8.91
CA CYS A 44 3.13 6.71 -8.44
C CYS A 44 3.08 6.19 -6.99
N LEU A 45 4.06 5.39 -6.57
CA LEU A 45 4.15 4.86 -5.21
C LEU A 45 4.56 5.93 -4.20
N ASP A 46 5.61 6.71 -4.49
CA ASP A 46 6.03 7.81 -3.62
C ASP A 46 4.91 8.87 -3.50
N ASN A 47 4.27 9.25 -4.61
CA ASN A 47 3.13 10.18 -4.58
C ASN A 47 1.95 9.63 -3.76
N LEU A 48 1.67 8.32 -3.84
CA LEU A 48 0.59 7.67 -3.11
C LEU A 48 0.88 7.62 -1.61
N MET A 49 2.09 7.23 -1.21
CA MET A 49 2.51 7.21 0.20
C MET A 49 2.49 8.61 0.79
N PHE A 50 3.12 9.59 0.11
CA PHE A 50 3.11 11.01 0.51
C PHE A 50 1.67 11.55 0.66
N SER A 51 0.77 11.23 -0.26
CA SER A 51 -0.64 11.66 -0.20
C SER A 51 -1.44 11.03 0.95
N ILE A 52 -1.05 9.84 1.41
CA ILE A 52 -1.63 9.19 2.59
C ILE A 52 -1.02 9.79 3.87
N GLU A 53 0.31 9.96 3.92
CA GLU A 53 1.07 10.52 5.05
C GLU A 53 0.64 11.95 5.39
N GLU A 54 0.58 12.83 4.38
CA GLU A 54 0.14 14.22 4.50
C GLU A 54 -1.40 14.35 4.61
N GLY A 55 -2.15 13.26 4.71
CA GLY A 55 -3.60 13.28 4.88
C GLY A 55 -4.37 13.98 3.76
N TYR A 56 -3.86 13.98 2.52
CA TYR A 56 -4.56 14.55 1.36
C TYR A 56 -5.89 13.81 1.13
N PHE A 57 -5.88 12.47 1.18
CA PHE A 57 -7.10 11.67 1.10
C PHE A 57 -8.05 11.93 2.27
N LEU A 58 -7.53 12.09 3.50
CA LEU A 58 -8.34 12.34 4.70
C LEU A 58 -9.10 13.67 4.60
N ARG A 59 -8.40 14.73 4.15
CA ARG A 59 -8.98 16.06 3.88
C ARG A 59 -10.11 15.98 2.86
N TRP A 60 -9.88 15.31 1.73
CA TRP A 60 -10.91 15.18 0.70
C TRP A 60 -12.10 14.31 1.14
N GLU A 61 -11.88 13.23 1.89
CA GLU A 61 -12.97 12.44 2.46
C GLU A 61 -13.80 13.25 3.47
N ALA A 62 -13.18 14.10 4.29
CA ALA A 62 -13.90 14.98 5.21
C ALA A 62 -14.83 15.95 4.46
N VAL A 63 -14.31 16.63 3.43
CA VAL A 63 -15.10 17.56 2.59
C VAL A 63 -16.26 16.84 1.90
N VAL A 64 -16.02 15.67 1.28
CA VAL A 64 -17.08 14.87 0.64
C VAL A 64 -18.19 14.50 1.64
N ARG A 65 -17.81 14.08 2.85
CA ARG A 65 -18.79 13.68 3.88
C ARG A 65 -19.59 14.87 4.40
N GLU A 66 -19.00 16.05 4.55
CA GLU A 66 -19.73 17.26 4.91
C GLU A 66 -20.72 17.66 3.82
N GLU A 67 -20.30 17.68 2.54
CA GLU A 67 -21.16 17.97 1.39
C GLU A 67 -22.38 17.03 1.31
N GLU A 68 -22.20 15.76 1.66
CA GLU A 68 -23.26 14.74 1.70
C GLU A 68 -24.08 14.76 3.01
N GLY A 69 -23.70 15.56 4.01
CA GLY A 69 -24.35 15.60 5.33
C GLY A 69 -24.15 14.33 6.16
N LEU A 70 -23.07 13.59 5.91
CA LEU A 70 -22.70 12.37 6.62
C LEU A 70 -21.92 12.69 7.91
N PRO A 71 -22.01 11.85 8.97
CA PRO A 71 -21.21 12.04 10.18
C PRO A 71 -19.70 11.94 9.88
N LEU A 72 -18.94 12.92 10.36
CA LEU A 72 -17.47 12.93 10.32
C LEU A 72 -16.89 12.14 11.49
N THR A 73 -15.71 11.53 11.32
CA THR A 73 -14.88 11.08 12.45
C THR A 73 -14.23 12.29 13.13
N ARG A 74 -13.68 12.10 14.35
CA ARG A 74 -12.95 13.19 15.04
C ARG A 74 -11.79 13.74 14.20
N LYS A 75 -10.99 12.86 13.58
CA LYS A 75 -9.87 13.25 12.72
C LYS A 75 -10.31 13.90 11.41
N GLN A 76 -11.44 13.48 10.83
CA GLN A 76 -12.04 14.16 9.68
C GLN A 76 -12.52 15.57 10.03
N GLN A 77 -13.13 15.76 11.22
CA GLN A 77 -13.49 17.10 11.70
C GLN A 77 -12.25 17.97 11.94
N GLU A 78 -11.25 17.48 12.67
CA GLU A 78 -9.98 18.20 12.89
C GLU A 78 -9.32 18.60 11.56
N SER A 79 -9.28 17.66 10.61
CA SER A 79 -8.74 17.88 9.25
C SER A 79 -9.55 18.83 8.37
N LEU A 80 -10.81 19.13 8.74
CA LEU A 80 -11.69 20.08 8.06
C LEU A 80 -11.60 21.46 8.71
N ASP A 81 -11.58 21.50 10.05
CA ASP A 81 -11.41 22.71 10.86
C ASP A 81 -10.05 23.41 10.58
N ASP A 82 -9.03 22.64 10.20
CA ASP A 82 -7.69 23.12 9.80
C ASP A 82 -7.63 23.68 8.35
N LEU A 83 -8.71 23.64 7.56
CA LEU A 83 -8.72 24.20 6.19
C LEU A 83 -8.97 25.72 6.18
N GLU A 84 -7.98 26.47 5.69
CA GLU A 84 -8.14 27.90 5.41
C GLU A 84 -8.90 28.12 4.10
N SER A 85 -10.09 28.75 4.17
CA SER A 85 -10.80 29.21 2.97
C SER A 85 -10.26 30.56 2.50
N PHE A 86 -9.97 30.65 1.20
CA PHE A 86 -9.61 31.89 0.51
C PHE A 86 -10.76 32.47 -0.33
N SER A 87 -11.99 31.92 -0.21
CA SER A 87 -13.18 32.52 -0.85
C SER A 87 -13.81 33.57 0.06
N ASP A 88 -14.29 34.66 -0.55
CA ASP A 88 -15.08 35.69 0.14
C ASP A 88 -16.52 35.22 0.45
N ASP A 89 -16.98 34.11 -0.17
CA ASP A 89 -18.30 33.51 0.04
C ASP A 89 -18.22 32.24 0.94
N GLU A 90 -18.72 32.32 2.18
CA GLU A 90 -18.77 31.19 3.13
C GLU A 90 -19.62 29.99 2.63
N ASP A 91 -20.50 30.20 1.64
CA ASP A 91 -21.37 29.18 1.02
C ASP A 91 -20.75 28.52 -0.24
N GLU A 92 -19.47 28.79 -0.56
CA GLU A 92 -18.79 28.24 -1.75
C GLU A 92 -18.25 26.81 -1.55
N SER A 93 -18.49 25.93 -2.53
CA SER A 93 -17.97 24.57 -2.57
C SER A 93 -16.45 24.51 -2.75
N ILE A 94 -15.77 23.72 -1.91
CA ILE A 94 -14.32 23.50 -1.97
C ILE A 94 -13.96 22.76 -3.27
N HIS A 95 -13.24 23.45 -4.16
CA HIS A 95 -12.80 22.89 -5.45
C HIS A 95 -11.37 22.34 -5.44
N TYR A 96 -10.50 22.85 -4.57
CA TYR A 96 -9.08 22.50 -4.47
C TYR A 96 -8.64 22.51 -3.00
N ILE A 97 -7.69 21.63 -2.65
CA ILE A 97 -7.01 21.60 -1.35
C ILE A 97 -5.51 21.57 -1.65
N GLY A 98 -4.79 22.65 -1.33
CA GLY A 98 -3.37 22.79 -1.66
C GLY A 98 -3.11 22.70 -3.16
N ASP A 99 -3.85 23.47 -3.97
CA ASP A 99 -3.87 23.47 -5.44
C ASP A 99 -4.29 22.14 -6.13
N SER A 100 -4.41 21.04 -5.39
CA SER A 100 -4.85 19.74 -5.91
C SER A 100 -6.38 19.58 -5.86
N PRO A 101 -7.03 19.14 -6.95
CA PRO A 101 -8.47 18.85 -6.97
C PRO A 101 -8.80 17.53 -6.23
N ARG A 102 -10.08 17.16 -6.18
CA ARG A 102 -10.54 15.92 -5.52
C ARG A 102 -10.10 14.68 -6.32
N PRO A 103 -9.61 13.61 -5.67
CA PRO A 103 -9.34 12.36 -6.40
C PRO A 103 -10.66 11.76 -6.91
N SER A 104 -10.67 11.24 -8.14
CA SER A 104 -11.85 10.65 -8.77
C SER A 104 -12.28 9.31 -8.14
N GLU A 105 -11.36 8.65 -7.44
CA GLU A 105 -11.54 7.36 -6.78
C GLU A 105 -10.89 7.39 -5.38
N PRO A 106 -11.36 6.56 -4.44
CA PRO A 106 -10.76 6.47 -3.11
C PRO A 106 -9.36 5.84 -3.17
N TRP A 107 -8.50 6.23 -2.23
CA TRP A 107 -7.09 5.83 -2.11
C TRP A 107 -6.84 4.32 -2.32
N TYR A 108 -7.76 3.47 -1.85
CA TYR A 108 -7.62 2.02 -1.91
C TYR A 108 -7.74 1.44 -3.32
N GLU A 109 -8.37 2.14 -4.27
CA GLU A 109 -8.41 1.68 -5.68
C GLU A 109 -7.05 1.88 -6.35
N THR A 110 -6.34 2.97 -6.04
CA THR A 110 -4.95 3.18 -6.43
C THR A 110 -4.07 2.07 -5.87
N VAL A 111 -4.13 1.82 -4.56
CA VAL A 111 -3.36 0.74 -3.88
C VAL A 111 -3.61 -0.62 -4.53
N LYS A 112 -4.87 -0.98 -4.83
CA LYS A 112 -5.23 -2.25 -5.49
C LYS A 112 -4.68 -2.40 -6.90
N ARG A 113 -4.42 -1.30 -7.63
CA ARG A 113 -3.86 -1.32 -8.99
C ARG A 113 -2.34 -1.34 -8.99
N VAL A 114 -1.74 -0.58 -8.09
CA VAL A 114 -0.29 -0.35 -8.04
C VAL A 114 0.45 -1.49 -7.34
N VAL A 115 0.04 -1.88 -6.12
CA VAL A 115 0.78 -2.87 -5.31
C VAL A 115 0.96 -4.24 -6.01
N PRO A 116 -0.02 -4.80 -6.75
CA PRO A 116 0.20 -6.06 -7.46
C PRO A 116 1.28 -6.02 -8.56
N LYS A 117 1.64 -4.83 -9.08
CA LYS A 117 2.72 -4.65 -10.07
C LYS A 117 4.11 -4.94 -9.50
N LEU A 118 4.27 -4.83 -8.17
CA LEU A 118 5.53 -5.11 -7.46
C LEU A 118 5.86 -6.60 -7.37
N VAL A 119 4.93 -7.50 -7.70
CA VAL A 119 5.13 -8.95 -7.56
C VAL A 119 5.98 -9.51 -8.71
N LEU A 120 7.22 -9.91 -8.39
CA LEU A 120 8.07 -10.70 -9.28
C LEU A 120 7.68 -12.18 -9.17
N ASN A 121 7.32 -12.82 -10.28
CA ASN A 121 6.85 -14.21 -10.27
C ASN A 121 7.33 -15.03 -11.49
N PRO A 122 8.34 -15.90 -11.34
CA PRO A 122 9.18 -16.07 -10.15
C PRO A 122 10.15 -14.89 -9.98
N PHE A 123 10.60 -14.66 -8.76
CA PHE A 123 11.78 -13.84 -8.50
C PHE A 123 13.02 -14.61 -8.99
N LYS A 124 13.93 -13.99 -9.74
CA LYS A 124 15.18 -14.64 -10.18
C LYS A 124 16.37 -13.86 -9.65
N THR A 125 17.23 -14.52 -8.88
CA THR A 125 18.37 -13.85 -8.22
C THR A 125 19.40 -13.25 -9.18
N TYR A 126 19.44 -13.76 -10.42
CA TYR A 126 20.36 -13.36 -11.47
C TYR A 126 19.82 -12.26 -12.41
N GLU A 127 18.58 -11.78 -12.21
CA GLU A 127 18.09 -10.59 -12.92
C GLU A 127 18.45 -9.33 -12.14
N ILE A 128 18.65 -8.23 -12.85
CA ILE A 128 18.79 -6.90 -12.25
C ILE A 128 17.37 -6.34 -12.14
N TYR A 129 16.98 -6.02 -10.92
CA TYR A 129 15.71 -5.38 -10.59
C TYR A 129 16.00 -4.01 -9.98
N ASN A 130 15.08 -3.08 -10.18
CA ASN A 130 15.09 -1.78 -9.53
C ASN A 130 14.71 -1.91 -8.03
N GLU A 131 15.25 -1.03 -7.18
CA GLU A 131 15.02 -0.99 -5.72
C GLU A 131 13.53 -1.03 -5.34
N ILE A 132 12.65 -0.51 -6.21
CA ILE A 132 11.19 -0.56 -6.02
C ILE A 132 10.64 -1.97 -5.75
N TYR A 133 11.27 -3.02 -6.28
CA TYR A 133 10.82 -4.40 -6.11
C TYR A 133 11.27 -5.04 -4.78
N HIS A 134 12.14 -4.37 -4.03
CA HIS A 134 12.80 -4.91 -2.84
C HIS A 134 12.43 -4.12 -1.58
N GLU A 135 12.47 -2.79 -1.67
CA GLU A 135 12.39 -1.89 -0.51
C GLU A 135 10.98 -1.31 -0.28
N GLU A 136 10.16 -1.20 -1.32
CA GLU A 136 8.89 -0.46 -1.23
C GLU A 136 7.79 -1.22 -0.52
N TRP A 137 7.75 -2.55 -0.56
CA TRP A 137 6.66 -3.27 0.11
C TRP A 137 6.64 -3.03 1.64
N PRO A 138 7.77 -3.12 2.37
CA PRO A 138 7.84 -2.67 3.76
C PRO A 138 7.36 -1.23 3.96
N ARG A 139 7.84 -0.27 3.15
CA ARG A 139 7.45 1.16 3.25
C ARG A 139 5.94 1.37 3.07
N ILE A 140 5.36 0.77 2.03
CA ILE A 140 3.91 0.81 1.75
C ILE A 140 3.13 0.17 2.91
N ALA A 141 3.60 -0.97 3.43
CA ALA A 141 2.93 -1.67 4.52
C ALA A 141 2.95 -0.88 5.83
N GLU A 142 4.03 -0.16 6.11
CA GLU A 142 4.18 0.77 7.24
C GLU A 142 3.29 2.01 7.06
N CYS A 143 3.39 2.70 5.91
CA CYS A 143 2.57 3.86 5.55
C CYS A 143 1.06 3.58 5.71
N LEU A 144 0.57 2.44 5.20
CA LEU A 144 -0.81 2.01 5.36
C LEU A 144 -1.19 1.67 6.82
N GLN A 145 -0.24 1.19 7.62
CA GLN A 145 -0.49 0.88 9.03
C GLN A 145 -0.53 2.13 9.90
N GLU A 146 0.33 3.11 9.66
CA GLU A 146 0.43 4.30 10.51
C GLU A 146 -0.55 5.42 10.09
N HIS A 147 -0.73 5.65 8.78
CA HIS A 147 -1.41 6.85 8.28
C HIS A 147 -2.82 6.60 7.72
N ALA A 148 -3.12 5.40 7.20
CA ALA A 148 -4.40 5.13 6.54
C ALA A 148 -5.55 4.66 7.46
N GLN A 149 -5.34 4.54 8.78
CA GLN A 149 -6.33 3.97 9.72
C GLN A 149 -7.64 4.76 9.84
N ASP A 150 -7.61 6.06 9.55
CA ASP A 150 -8.78 6.95 9.65
C ASP A 150 -9.41 7.26 8.28
N LEU A 151 -8.86 6.67 7.20
CA LEU A 151 -9.44 6.72 5.86
C LEU A 151 -10.57 5.70 5.71
N SER A 152 -11.49 5.97 4.79
CA SER A 152 -12.63 5.10 4.52
C SER A 152 -12.16 3.78 3.89
N LEU A 153 -12.66 2.67 4.43
CA LEU A 153 -12.36 1.32 3.96
C LEU A 153 -13.48 0.77 3.05
N PRO A 154 -13.17 -0.16 2.12
CA PRO A 154 -14.20 -0.92 1.40
C PRO A 154 -15.08 -1.73 2.35
N GLU A 155 -16.32 -2.05 1.92
CA GLU A 155 -17.23 -2.88 2.73
C GLU A 155 -16.61 -4.24 3.06
N GLY A 156 -16.66 -4.62 4.34
CA GLY A 156 -16.11 -5.89 4.85
C GLY A 156 -14.60 -5.86 5.14
N ILE A 157 -13.90 -4.76 4.85
CA ILE A 157 -12.47 -4.59 5.18
C ILE A 157 -12.33 -3.88 6.53
N THR A 158 -11.45 -4.40 7.41
CA THR A 158 -11.26 -3.92 8.79
C THR A 158 -9.90 -3.29 9.06
N SER A 159 -8.96 -3.35 8.12
CA SER A 159 -7.64 -2.72 8.22
C SER A 159 -7.21 -2.19 6.86
N PRO A 160 -6.50 -1.04 6.77
CA PRO A 160 -6.03 -0.50 5.50
C PRO A 160 -5.18 -1.48 4.68
N ILE A 161 -4.34 -2.28 5.35
CA ILE A 161 -3.49 -3.28 4.68
C ILE A 161 -4.32 -4.41 4.02
N ASP A 162 -5.53 -4.67 4.50
CA ASP A 162 -6.40 -5.75 4.00
C ASP A 162 -7.11 -5.40 2.67
N VAL A 163 -7.00 -4.15 2.17
CA VAL A 163 -7.46 -3.82 0.81
C VAL A 163 -6.66 -4.55 -0.27
N ILE A 164 -5.45 -5.02 0.08
CA ILE A 164 -4.57 -5.82 -0.78
C ILE A 164 -4.84 -7.31 -0.52
N PRO A 165 -5.11 -8.13 -1.55
CA PRO A 165 -5.37 -9.56 -1.38
C PRO A 165 -4.23 -10.27 -0.61
N PRO A 166 -4.53 -11.20 0.33
CA PRO A 166 -3.53 -11.83 1.18
C PRO A 166 -2.45 -12.57 0.38
N GLN A 167 -2.81 -13.16 -0.77
CA GLN A 167 -1.85 -13.78 -1.69
C GLN A 167 -0.77 -12.80 -2.14
N ILE A 168 -1.12 -11.55 -2.45
CA ILE A 168 -0.18 -10.53 -2.90
C ILE A 168 0.71 -10.10 -1.72
N ARG A 169 0.11 -9.81 -0.56
CA ARG A 169 0.85 -9.42 0.66
C ARG A 169 1.88 -10.46 1.09
N HIS A 170 1.47 -11.72 1.22
CA HIS A 170 2.39 -12.81 1.58
C HIS A 170 3.44 -13.04 0.49
N ARG A 171 3.12 -12.82 -0.79
CA ARG A 171 4.08 -12.96 -1.89
C ARG A 171 5.16 -11.87 -1.84
N LEU A 172 4.78 -10.63 -1.52
CA LEU A 172 5.70 -9.49 -1.39
C LEU A 172 6.57 -9.61 -0.12
N TRP A 173 6.01 -10.05 1.01
CA TRP A 173 6.81 -10.37 2.20
C TRP A 173 7.86 -11.47 1.93
N LEU A 174 7.51 -12.52 1.18
CA LEU A 174 8.51 -13.51 0.75
C LEU A 174 9.52 -12.94 -0.25
N GLN A 175 9.14 -11.95 -1.07
CA GLN A 175 10.05 -11.29 -2.01
C GLN A 175 11.10 -10.45 -1.27
N TYR A 176 10.70 -9.73 -0.23
CA TYR A 176 11.62 -9.08 0.71
C TYR A 176 12.63 -10.08 1.30
N CYS A 177 12.21 -11.29 1.71
CA CYS A 177 13.17 -12.32 2.14
C CYS A 177 14.17 -12.72 1.03
N PHE A 178 13.78 -12.69 -0.25
CA PHE A 178 14.63 -13.14 -1.36
C PHE A 178 15.70 -12.11 -1.76
N ASP A 179 15.58 -10.87 -1.30
CA ASP A 179 16.49 -9.79 -1.69
C ASP A 179 17.94 -10.03 -1.28
N VAL A 180 18.19 -10.61 -0.11
CA VAL A 180 19.53 -10.99 0.34
C VAL A 180 20.23 -11.99 -0.61
N LEU A 181 19.47 -12.67 -1.47
CA LEU A 181 19.97 -13.58 -2.51
C LEU A 181 20.02 -12.91 -3.89
N SER A 182 19.57 -11.66 -4.03
CA SER A 182 19.72 -10.84 -5.25
C SER A 182 21.18 -10.66 -5.64
N GLY A 183 21.43 -10.55 -6.95
CA GLY A 183 22.76 -10.52 -7.55
C GLY A 183 23.38 -11.89 -7.85
N LEU A 184 22.93 -12.98 -7.19
CA LEU A 184 23.54 -14.30 -7.38
C LEU A 184 23.41 -14.79 -8.82
N GLY A 185 24.54 -14.93 -9.50
CA GLY A 185 24.68 -15.33 -10.90
C GLY A 185 24.75 -14.20 -11.92
N GLN A 186 24.74 -12.93 -11.51
CA GLN A 186 24.97 -11.80 -12.42
C GLN A 186 26.44 -11.68 -12.87
N GLU A 187 27.38 -11.99 -11.98
CA GLU A 187 28.83 -12.01 -12.23
C GLU A 187 29.44 -13.32 -11.71
N GLU A 188 30.62 -13.73 -12.22
CA GLU A 188 31.28 -14.98 -11.80
C GLU A 188 31.60 -15.02 -10.30
N GLU A 189 31.83 -13.85 -9.69
CA GLU A 189 32.15 -13.67 -8.27
C GLU A 189 30.89 -13.66 -7.38
N LEU A 190 29.69 -13.40 -7.92
CA LEU A 190 28.44 -13.35 -7.16
C LEU A 190 27.79 -14.74 -7.07
N THR A 191 28.29 -15.57 -6.16
CA THR A 191 27.90 -16.98 -6.00
C THR A 191 27.97 -17.43 -4.53
N LEU A 192 27.09 -18.33 -4.11
CA LEU A 192 27.13 -18.99 -2.79
C LEU A 192 28.29 -20.00 -2.67
N ALA A 193 29.04 -20.24 -3.74
CA ALA A 193 30.30 -20.98 -3.68
C ALA A 193 31.48 -20.15 -3.13
N ASP A 194 31.30 -18.83 -3.02
CA ASP A 194 32.19 -17.97 -2.25
C ASP A 194 31.79 -18.02 -0.77
N GLU A 195 32.68 -18.55 0.08
CA GLU A 195 32.42 -18.71 1.51
C GLU A 195 32.26 -17.36 2.23
N ASP A 196 32.92 -16.29 1.76
CA ASP A 196 32.80 -14.95 2.33
C ASP A 196 31.39 -14.37 2.10
N GLN A 197 30.72 -14.76 1.01
CA GLN A 197 29.33 -14.41 0.73
C GLN A 197 28.32 -15.39 1.33
N LYS A 198 28.63 -16.68 1.33
CA LYS A 198 27.70 -17.75 1.72
C LYS A 198 27.18 -17.55 3.14
N SER A 199 28.08 -17.32 4.11
CA SER A 199 27.68 -17.30 5.53
C SER A 199 26.63 -16.22 5.82
N TRP A 200 26.87 -14.97 5.42
CA TRP A 200 25.95 -13.87 5.74
C TRP A 200 24.66 -13.93 4.91
N ARG A 201 24.73 -14.32 3.62
CA ARG A 201 23.54 -14.45 2.77
C ARG A 201 22.59 -15.53 3.28
N ILE A 202 23.12 -16.68 3.69
CA ILE A 202 22.31 -17.77 4.26
C ILE A 202 21.70 -17.36 5.61
N GLU A 203 22.50 -16.80 6.53
CA GLU A 203 22.03 -16.39 7.86
C GLU A 203 20.90 -15.34 7.75
N ALA A 204 21.11 -14.29 6.97
CA ALA A 204 20.11 -13.24 6.79
C ALA A 204 18.87 -13.74 6.02
N PHE A 205 19.02 -14.67 5.06
CA PHE A 205 17.86 -15.31 4.41
C PHE A 205 17.01 -16.12 5.39
N VAL A 206 17.65 -16.96 6.21
CA VAL A 206 16.97 -17.74 7.24
C VAL A 206 16.28 -16.83 8.26
N ASN A 207 16.91 -15.73 8.67
CA ASN A 207 16.32 -14.79 9.62
C ASN A 207 15.12 -14.03 9.02
N ALA A 208 15.21 -13.54 7.78
CA ALA A 208 14.08 -12.92 7.09
C ALA A 208 12.90 -13.88 6.91
N LEU A 209 13.15 -15.18 6.66
CA LEU A 209 12.10 -16.20 6.62
C LEU A 209 11.42 -16.45 7.97
N LYS A 210 12.14 -16.31 9.10
CA LYS A 210 11.56 -16.39 10.46
C LYS A 210 10.66 -15.20 10.74
N GLU A 211 11.08 -14.00 10.36
CA GLU A 211 10.26 -12.77 10.46
C GLU A 211 8.99 -12.90 9.60
N CYS A 212 9.11 -13.46 8.40
CA CYS A 212 7.99 -13.69 7.47
C CYS A 212 7.29 -15.05 7.63
N LYS A 213 7.33 -15.67 8.82
CA LYS A 213 6.81 -17.03 9.09
C LYS A 213 5.35 -17.22 8.68
N ASP A 214 4.50 -16.22 8.85
CA ASP A 214 3.08 -16.27 8.43
C ASP A 214 2.95 -16.46 6.91
N SER A 215 3.81 -15.83 6.12
CA SER A 215 3.85 -15.99 4.65
C SER A 215 4.39 -17.36 4.24
N VAL A 216 5.36 -17.91 4.97
CA VAL A 216 5.85 -19.29 4.80
C VAL A 216 4.73 -20.30 5.11
N GLN A 217 3.93 -20.05 6.15
CA GLN A 217 2.78 -20.87 6.50
C GLN A 217 1.65 -20.75 5.48
N TYR A 218 1.32 -19.54 5.01
CA TYR A 218 0.25 -19.27 4.04
C TYR A 218 0.40 -20.08 2.75
N PHE A 219 1.61 -20.14 2.19
CA PHE A 219 1.91 -20.93 0.98
C PHE A 219 2.30 -22.40 1.28
N ASP A 220 2.22 -22.83 2.55
CA ASP A 220 2.59 -24.18 3.00
C ASP A 220 4.00 -24.59 2.53
N LEU A 221 4.98 -23.70 2.66
CA LEU A 221 6.27 -23.88 1.98
C LEU A 221 7.12 -25.02 2.56
N ASN A 222 7.82 -25.67 1.65
CA ASN A 222 9.02 -26.47 1.85
C ASN A 222 10.10 -25.97 0.88
N LEU A 223 11.34 -26.47 0.92
CA LEU A 223 12.42 -25.98 0.05
C LEU A 223 12.09 -26.14 -1.44
N GLU A 224 11.40 -27.20 -1.84
CA GLU A 224 10.97 -27.42 -3.23
C GLU A 224 9.91 -26.42 -3.74
N LYS A 225 9.02 -25.95 -2.86
CA LYS A 225 8.05 -24.89 -3.17
C LYS A 225 8.70 -23.52 -3.16
N LEU A 226 9.59 -23.28 -2.20
CA LEU A 226 10.37 -22.04 -2.07
C LEU A 226 11.15 -21.76 -3.37
N PHE A 227 11.86 -22.75 -3.90
CA PHE A 227 12.65 -22.62 -5.13
C PHE A 227 11.82 -22.59 -6.43
N LYS A 228 10.48 -22.69 -6.34
CA LYS A 228 9.57 -22.38 -7.45
C LYS A 228 9.14 -20.91 -7.45
N LEU A 229 9.15 -20.26 -6.29
CA LEU A 229 8.87 -18.83 -6.12
C LEU A 229 10.13 -17.97 -6.33
N MET A 230 11.29 -18.51 -5.97
CA MET A 230 12.62 -17.92 -6.18
C MET A 230 13.47 -18.86 -7.04
N ARG A 231 14.00 -18.38 -8.17
CA ARG A 231 14.94 -19.12 -9.03
C ARG A 231 16.36 -18.63 -8.84
N LEU A 232 17.26 -19.56 -8.51
CA LEU A 232 18.70 -19.34 -8.47
C LEU A 232 19.37 -19.83 -9.76
N PRO A 233 20.65 -19.50 -10.00
CA PRO A 233 21.49 -20.28 -10.90
C PRO A 233 21.60 -21.73 -10.39
N PRO A 234 21.71 -22.74 -11.27
CA PRO A 234 21.70 -24.15 -10.86
C PRO A 234 22.80 -24.53 -9.84
N LYS A 235 23.96 -23.88 -9.91
CA LYS A 235 25.09 -24.08 -9.00
C LYS A 235 24.75 -23.63 -7.57
N ASP A 236 24.08 -22.49 -7.44
CA ASP A 236 23.75 -21.87 -6.16
C ASP A 236 22.49 -22.48 -5.54
N GLU A 237 21.58 -23.06 -6.35
CA GLU A 237 20.41 -23.78 -5.85
C GLU A 237 20.78 -25.00 -4.98
N GLU A 238 21.76 -25.80 -5.42
CA GLU A 238 22.24 -26.96 -4.66
C GLU A 238 22.91 -26.52 -3.34
N ILE A 239 23.76 -25.50 -3.39
CA ILE A 239 24.45 -24.95 -2.21
C ILE A 239 23.45 -24.38 -1.20
N LEU A 240 22.48 -23.57 -1.66
CA LEU A 240 21.41 -23.03 -0.82
C LEU A 240 20.60 -24.15 -0.17
N ARG A 241 20.28 -25.21 -0.93
CA ARG A 241 19.54 -26.38 -0.42
C ARG A 241 20.27 -27.04 0.74
N GLU A 242 21.55 -27.35 0.56
CA GLU A 242 22.37 -28.02 1.59
C GLU A 242 22.54 -27.14 2.83
N CYS A 243 22.81 -25.84 2.65
CA CYS A 243 22.93 -24.90 3.76
C CYS A 243 21.60 -24.75 4.53
N MET A 244 20.47 -24.61 3.84
CA MET A 244 19.15 -24.51 4.46
C MET A 244 18.77 -25.77 5.25
N LEU A 245 19.09 -26.97 4.73
CA LEU A 245 18.86 -28.22 5.47
C LEU A 245 19.69 -28.28 6.75
N LEU A 246 20.95 -27.84 6.70
CA LEU A 246 21.85 -27.81 7.85
C LEU A 246 21.42 -26.79 8.92
N GLU A 247 21.22 -25.53 8.52
CA GLU A 247 20.88 -24.42 9.43
C GLU A 247 19.51 -24.58 10.10
N LEU A 248 18.55 -25.18 9.41
CA LEU A 248 17.20 -25.45 9.94
C LEU A 248 17.07 -26.84 10.58
N GLY A 249 18.12 -27.67 10.54
CA GLY A 249 18.10 -29.04 11.07
C GLY A 249 17.09 -29.97 10.40
N MET A 250 16.75 -29.71 9.12
CA MET A 250 15.73 -30.44 8.37
C MET A 250 16.29 -31.77 7.82
N GLU A 251 15.53 -32.85 7.94
CA GLU A 251 15.94 -34.16 7.39
C GLU A 251 15.67 -34.30 5.87
N SER A 252 14.79 -33.46 5.31
CA SER A 252 14.37 -33.54 3.90
C SER A 252 13.91 -32.19 3.34
N PRO A 253 14.21 -31.86 2.07
CA PRO A 253 13.69 -30.63 1.42
C PRO A 253 12.16 -30.62 1.25
N SER A 254 11.49 -31.75 1.48
CA SER A 254 10.03 -31.86 1.48
C SER A 254 9.36 -31.41 2.78
N GLU A 255 10.12 -31.28 3.88
CA GLU A 255 9.63 -30.88 5.20
C GLU A 255 9.12 -29.43 5.23
N LYS A 256 8.09 -29.16 6.05
CA LYS A 256 7.43 -27.85 6.10
C LYS A 256 8.28 -26.84 6.87
N LEU A 257 8.65 -25.75 6.22
CA LEU A 257 9.53 -24.72 6.77
C LEU A 257 8.97 -24.07 8.04
N HIS A 258 7.64 -23.87 8.15
CA HIS A 258 7.03 -23.26 9.34
C HIS A 258 7.14 -24.09 10.63
N ASN A 259 7.59 -25.35 10.55
CA ASN A 259 7.87 -26.19 11.73
C ASN A 259 9.26 -25.94 12.32
N VAL A 260 10.19 -25.42 11.52
CA VAL A 260 11.63 -25.29 11.86
C VAL A 260 12.13 -23.84 11.90
N LEU A 261 11.39 -22.91 11.29
CA LEU A 261 11.53 -21.45 11.49
C LEU A 261 10.86 -21.02 12.79
#